data_AF-A0A150FB28-F1
#
_entry.id   AF-A0A150FB28-F1
#
_cell.length_a   1.000
_cell.length_b   1.000
_cell.length_c   1.000
_cell.angle_alpha   90.00
_cell.angle_beta   90.00
_cell.angle_gamma   90.00
#
_symmetry.space_group_name_H-M   'P 1'
#
loop_
_entity.id
_entity.type
_entity.pdbx_description
1 polymer ?
#
loop_
_entity_poly.entity_id
_entity_poly.type
_entity_poly.pdbx_seq_one_letter_code
_entity_poly.pdbx_strand_id
1 'polypeptide(L)' 'MSWGISPKATNKEKLKAEMADYLNGLNSTGAIGYEVYSESFDVSMKLLDKMYELGKSEK' A
#
# COMPACT_ATOMS: atom_id res chain seq x y z
N MET A 1 -1.20 13.76 17.52
CA MET A 1 -1.40 13.35 16.12
C MET A 1 -0.34 12.30 15.80
N SER A 2 -0.70 11.03 15.78
CA SER A 2 0.14 10.02 15.14
C SER A 2 -0.24 10.07 13.66
N TRP A 3 0.62 10.63 12.82
CA TRP A 3 0.45 10.54 11.36
C TRP A 3 0.73 9.08 10.99
N GLY A 4 -0.31 8.29 10.77
CA GLY A 4 -0.20 6.85 10.51
C GLY A 4 -1.56 6.14 10.52
N ILE A 5 -1.58 4.89 10.06
CA ILE A 5 -2.78 4.06 10.01
C ILE A 5 -3.33 3.80 11.42
N SER A 6 -4.66 3.80 11.57
CA SER A 6 -5.31 3.54 12.85
C SER A 6 -4.88 2.18 13.43
N PRO A 7 -4.58 2.06 14.74
CA PRO A 7 -4.34 0.76 15.37
C PRO A 7 -5.50 -0.21 15.21
N LYS A 8 -6.72 0.32 15.07
CA LYS A 8 -7.98 -0.42 14.86
C LYS A 8 -8.27 -0.71 13.38
N ALA A 9 -7.43 -0.27 12.44
CA ALA A 9 -7.60 -0.61 11.03
C ALA A 9 -7.53 -2.12 10.82
N THR A 10 -8.22 -2.60 9.79
CA THR A 10 -8.17 -4.01 9.40
C THR A 10 -6.75 -4.37 8.96
N ASN A 11 -6.40 -5.66 9.03
CA ASN A 11 -5.08 -6.12 8.57
C ASN A 11 -4.84 -5.79 7.09
N LYS A 12 -5.90 -5.82 6.27
CA LYS A 12 -5.87 -5.38 4.86
C LYS A 12 -5.40 -3.92 4.74
N GLU A 13 -6.03 -3.01 5.47
CA GLU A 13 -5.69 -1.59 5.40
C GLU A 13 -4.31 -1.27 5.98
N LYS A 14 -3.86 -2.04 6.98
CA LYS A 14 -2.49 -1.93 7.50
C LYS A 14 -1.44 -2.31 6.46
N LEU A 15 -1.66 -3.40 5.71
CA LEU A 15 -0.74 -3.80 4.63
C LEU A 15 -0.72 -2.79 3.48
N LYS A 16 -1.88 -2.22 3.13
CA LYS A 16 -1.95 -1.14 2.13
C LYS A 16 -1.20 0.11 2.59
N ALA A 17 -1.34 0.47 3.87
CA ALA A 17 -0.59 1.58 4.45
C ALA A 17 0.93 1.34 4.43
N GLU A 18 1.40 0.14 4.78
CA GLU A 18 2.83 -0.21 4.72
C GLU A 18 3.41 -0.08 3.31
N MET A 19 2.68 -0.54 2.28
CA MET A 19 3.08 -0.38 0.88
C MET A 19 3.07 1.09 0.44
N ALA A 20 2.05 1.85 0.87
CA ALA A 20 1.96 3.28 0.60
C ALA A 20 3.14 4.06 1.20
N ASP A 21 3.50 3.76 2.45
CA ASP A 21 4.61 4.38 3.17
C ASP A 21 5.95 4.06 2.50
N TYR A 22 6.15 2.80 2.07
CA TYR A 22 7.34 2.39 1.32
C TYR A 22 7.51 3.17 0.02
N LEU A 23 6.48 3.19 -0.83
CA LEU A 23 6.52 3.91 -2.11
C LEU A 23 6.72 5.42 -1.91
N ASN A 24 6.04 6.00 -0.91
CA ASN A 24 6.19 7.40 -0.58
C ASN A 24 7.62 7.73 -0.11
N GLY A 25 8.25 6.84 0.67
CA GLY A 25 9.65 6.97 1.08
C GLY A 25 10.62 6.97 -0.10
N LEU A 26 10.42 6.08 -1.07
CA LEU A 26 11.23 6.06 -2.31
C LEU A 26 11.06 7.35 -3.12
N ASN A 27 9.82 7.84 -3.26
CA ASN A 27 9.56 9.09 -3.97
C ASN A 27 10.18 10.30 -3.24
N SER A 28 9.98 10.38 -1.92
CA SER A 28 10.43 11.50 -1.08
C SER A 28 11.95 11.61 -1.01
N THR A 29 12.66 10.49 -1.19
CA THR A 29 14.13 10.46 -1.25
C THR A 29 14.69 10.66 -2.66
N GLY A 30 13.82 10.79 -3.67
CA GLY A 30 14.21 10.92 -5.07
C GLY A 30 14.73 9.62 -5.70
N ALA A 31 14.59 8.48 -5.01
CA ALA A 31 14.97 7.17 -5.56
C ALA A 31 14.08 6.77 -6.74
N ILE A 32 12.83 7.23 -6.78
CA ILE A 32 11.91 7.12 -7.91
C ILE A 32 11.22 8.46 -8.19
N GLY A 33 10.88 8.69 -9.47
CA GLY A 33 10.07 9.83 -9.89
C GLY A 33 8.60 9.71 -9.47
N TYR A 34 7.85 10.81 -9.60
CA TYR A 34 6.41 10.84 -9.28
C TYR A 34 5.59 9.93 -10.18
N GLU A 35 5.94 9.86 -11.46
CA GLU A 35 5.27 9.02 -12.45
C GLU A 35 5.39 7.54 -12.07
N VAL A 36 6.60 7.09 -11.73
CA VAL A 36 6.88 5.72 -11.30
C VAL A 36 6.20 5.41 -9.96
N TYR A 37 6.22 6.36 -9.03
CA TYR A 37 5.50 6.24 -7.76
C TYR A 37 3.99 6.03 -8.00
N SER A 38 3.37 6.89 -8.80
CA SER A 38 1.93 6.86 -9.06
C SER A 38 1.51 5.55 -9.73
N GLU A 39 2.26 5.10 -10.73
CA GLU A 39 1.98 3.84 -11.42
C GLU A 39 2.15 2.64 -10.48
N SER A 40 3.26 2.61 -9.73
CA SER A 40 3.54 1.54 -8.76
C SER A 40 2.48 1.48 -7.66
N PHE A 41 2.01 2.63 -7.20
CA PHE A 41 0.95 2.74 -6.20
C PHE A 41 -0.35 2.13 -6.72
N ASP A 42 -0.81 2.54 -7.91
CA ASP A 42 -2.04 2.03 -8.50
C ASP A 42 -2.01 0.52 -8.74
N VAL A 43 -0.89 0.01 -9.25
CA VAL A 43 -0.71 -1.43 -9.51
C VAL A 43 -0.71 -2.22 -8.20
N SER A 44 0.11 -1.79 -7.23
CA SER A 44 0.27 -2.51 -5.97
C SER A 44 -1.01 -2.55 -5.14
N MET A 45 -1.74 -1.43 -5.03
CA MET A 45 -3.00 -1.38 -4.27
C MET A 45 -4.04 -2.35 -4.85
N LYS A 46 -4.16 -2.41 -6.19
CA LYS A 46 -5.07 -3.34 -6.87
C LYS A 46 -4.66 -4.80 -6.66
N LEU A 47 -3.37 -5.11 -6.68
CA LEU A 47 -2.88 -6.46 -6.43
C LEU A 47 -3.14 -6.91 -5.00
N LEU A 48 -2.90 -6.03 -4.01
CA LEU A 48 -3.20 -6.31 -2.60
C LEU A 48 -4.69 -6.57 -2.38
N ASP A 49 -5.57 -5.78 -3.03
CA ASP A 49 -7.01 -6.02 -2.99
C ASP A 49 -7.37 -7.40 -3.57
N LYS A 50 -6.82 -7.75 -4.74
CA LYS A 50 -7.05 -9.07 -5.37
C LYS A 50 -6.54 -10.22 -4.52
N MET A 51 -5.35 -10.10 -3.92
CA MET A 51 -4.78 -11.13 -3.05
C MET A 51 -5.63 -11.35 -1.80
N TYR A 52 -6.20 -10.28 -1.24
CA TYR A 52 -7.11 -10.38 -0.11
C TYR A 52 -8.43 -11.09 -0.47
N GLU A 53 -8.99 -10.82 -1.65
CA GLU A 53 -10.15 -11.56 -2.15
C GLU A 53 -9.84 -13.03 -2.41
N LEU A 54 -8.69 -13.33 -3.04
CA LEU A 54 -8.25 -14.70 -3.30
C LEU A 54 -8.13 -15.51 -2.00
N GLY A 55 -7.49 -14.94 -0.97
CA GLY A 55 -7.36 -15.58 0.34
C GLY A 55 -8.68 -15.76 1.09
N LYS A 56 -9.76 -15.09 0.68
CA LYS A 56 -11.12 -15.36 1.17
C LYS A 56 -11.79 -16.51 0.40
N SER A 57 -11.51 -16.66 -0.89
CA SER A 57 -12.09 -17.70 -1.73
C SER A 57 -11.41 -19.07 -1.61
N GLU A 58 -10.13 -19.11 -1.25
CA GLU A 58 -9.35 -20.36 -1.13
C GLU A 58 -9.42 -21.00 0.28
N LYS A 59 -10.42 -20.62 1.09
CA LYS A 59 -10.64 -21.13 2.45
C LYS A 59 -11.68 -22.24 2.52
#